data_AF-A0A4Y2RLI8-F1
#
_entry.id   AF-A0A4Y2RLI8-F1
#
_cell.length_a   1.000
_cell.length_b   1.000
_cell.length_c   1.000
_cell.angle_alpha   90.00
_cell.angle_beta   90.00
_cell.angle_gamma   90.00
#
_symmetry.space_group_name_H-M   'P 1'
#
loop_
_entity.id
_entity.type
_entity.pdbx_description
1 polymer ?
#
loop_
_entity_poly.entity_id
_entity_poly.type
_entity_poly.pdbx_seq_one_letter_code
_entity_poly.pdbx_strand_id
1 'polypeptide(L)'
;MASPNSRFLYGIFPEVNTKRCHGDFLINQIPTTHGCFPVHQHIIFGKSPDCECGRDQGIVSHYVYGRQIYREVRQKYFPKNFFQLGILELILNTRAKIGLKVIIQDVLTKSLAGVASSS
;
A
#
# COMPACT_ATOMS: atom_id res chain seq x y z
N MET A 1 -16.01 17.12 -15.25
CA MET A 1 -14.76 16.45 -15.70
C MET A 1 -14.27 15.58 -14.56
N ALA A 2 -14.02 14.29 -14.80
CA ALA A 2 -13.52 13.34 -13.81
C ALA A 2 -12.04 13.64 -13.51
N SER A 3 -11.63 13.65 -12.23
CA SER A 3 -10.22 13.94 -11.90
C SER A 3 -9.31 12.82 -12.44
N PRO A 4 -8.04 13.11 -12.76
CA PRO A 4 -7.09 12.07 -13.20
C PRO A 4 -7.02 10.87 -12.23
N ASN A 5 -7.14 11.13 -10.92
CA ASN A 5 -7.16 10.10 -9.87
C ASN A 5 -8.42 9.23 -9.93
N SER A 6 -9.57 9.77 -10.32
CA SER A 6 -10.79 8.98 -10.49
C SER A 6 -10.72 8.06 -11.70
N ARG A 7 -9.96 8.41 -12.76
CA ARG A 7 -9.72 7.51 -13.90
C ARG A 7 -8.85 6.30 -13.53
N PHE A 8 -7.83 6.51 -12.69
CA PHE A 8 -7.03 5.40 -12.16
C PHE A 8 -7.89 4.46 -11.33
N LEU A 9 -8.63 4.97 -10.34
CA LEU A 9 -9.51 4.15 -9.52
C LEU A 9 -10.61 3.44 -10.32
N TYR A 10 -11.19 4.09 -11.34
CA TYR A 10 -12.17 3.48 -12.23
C TYR A 10 -11.57 2.37 -13.10
N GLY A 11 -10.32 2.52 -13.56
CA GLY A 11 -9.62 1.46 -14.29
C GLY A 11 -9.34 0.23 -13.43
N ILE A 12 -9.21 0.42 -12.10
CA ILE A 12 -9.04 -0.68 -11.15
C ILE A 12 -10.41 -1.27 -10.77
N PHE A 13 -11.40 -0.42 -10.52
CA PHE A 13 -12.74 -0.74 -10.05
C PHE A 13 -13.78 -0.13 -10.99
N PRO A 14 -14.02 -0.76 -12.15
CA PRO A 14 -14.97 -0.23 -13.13
C PRO A 14 -16.41 -0.25 -12.59
N GLU A 15 -16.68 -1.10 -11.61
CA GLU A 15 -17.97 -1.22 -10.95
C GLU A 15 -17.88 -0.90 -9.47
N VAL A 16 -18.85 -0.12 -8.99
CA VAL A 16 -19.06 0.11 -7.57
C VAL A 16 -19.53 -1.21 -6.95
N ASN A 17 -18.70 -1.82 -6.13
CA ASN A 17 -19.01 -3.09 -5.48
C ASN A 17 -18.93 -2.94 -3.97
N THR A 18 -20.09 -2.97 -3.32
CA THR A 18 -20.23 -2.86 -1.85
C THR A 18 -19.54 -3.99 -1.10
N LYS A 19 -19.27 -5.14 -1.75
CA LYS A 19 -18.42 -6.20 -1.15
C LYS A 19 -17.00 -5.72 -0.89
N ARG A 20 -16.52 -4.66 -1.56
CA ARG A 20 -15.22 -4.03 -1.24
C ARG A 20 -15.24 -3.28 0.08
N CYS A 21 -16.39 -2.71 0.48
CA CYS A 21 -16.54 -2.10 1.80
C CYS A 21 -16.34 -3.15 2.91
N HIS A 22 -16.65 -4.40 2.61
CA HIS A 22 -16.38 -5.58 3.45
C HIS A 22 -15.13 -6.37 2.98
N GLY A 23 -14.34 -5.79 2.08
CA GLY A 23 -13.17 -6.43 1.50
C GLY A 23 -12.01 -6.52 2.49
N ASP A 24 -10.92 -7.14 2.06
CA ASP A 24 -9.73 -7.25 2.89
C ASP A 24 -9.16 -5.86 3.23
N PHE A 25 -9.22 -5.51 4.52
CA PHE A 25 -8.85 -4.20 5.03
C PHE A 25 -7.44 -3.78 4.62
N LEU A 26 -6.48 -4.71 4.64
CA LEU A 26 -5.07 -4.44 4.32
C LEU A 26 -4.89 -4.23 2.82
N ILE A 27 -5.52 -5.08 2.00
CA ILE A 27 -5.44 -4.93 0.54
C ILE A 27 -6.13 -3.66 0.07
N ASN A 28 -7.22 -3.26 0.72
CA ASN A 28 -7.95 -2.04 0.36
C ASN A 28 -7.14 -0.75 0.58
N GLN A 29 -6.09 -0.75 1.40
CA GLN A 29 -5.20 0.41 1.57
C GLN A 29 -4.35 0.69 0.31
N ILE A 30 -4.00 -0.36 -0.43
CA ILE A 30 -3.09 -0.29 -1.58
C ILE A 30 -3.67 0.53 -2.75
N PRO A 31 -4.85 0.20 -3.32
CA PRO A 31 -5.39 0.94 -4.46
C PRO A 31 -5.81 2.35 -4.09
N THR A 32 -6.15 2.56 -2.82
CA THR A 32 -6.55 3.86 -2.29
C THR A 32 -5.30 4.71 -1.98
N THR A 33 -4.12 4.11 -1.77
CA THR A 33 -2.93 4.83 -1.25
C THR A 33 -3.26 5.59 0.04
N HIS A 34 -4.31 5.15 0.73
CA HIS A 34 -4.91 5.81 1.90
C HIS A 34 -4.47 5.09 3.19
N GLY A 35 -4.88 5.61 4.34
CA GLY A 35 -4.60 5.02 5.65
C GLY A 35 -3.16 5.21 6.11
N CYS A 36 -2.41 4.11 6.22
CA CYS A 36 -1.12 4.03 6.93
C CYS A 36 0.09 4.65 6.19
N PHE A 37 -0.04 4.97 4.91
CA PHE A 37 1.08 5.45 4.11
C PHE A 37 1.48 6.89 4.51
N PRO A 38 2.78 7.18 4.73
CA PRO A 38 3.26 8.51 5.12
C PRO A 38 2.73 9.65 4.24
N VAL A 39 2.66 9.47 2.92
CA VAL A 39 2.13 10.52 2.03
C VAL A 39 0.68 10.89 2.32
N HIS A 40 -0.14 9.92 2.74
CA HIS A 40 -1.53 10.16 3.09
C HIS A 40 -1.65 10.77 4.49
N GLN A 41 -0.85 10.24 5.42
CA GLN A 41 -0.75 10.77 6.78
C GLN A 41 -0.28 12.24 6.80
N HIS A 42 0.57 12.65 5.87
CA HIS A 42 0.99 14.03 5.70
C HIS A 42 -0.19 14.96 5.40
N ILE A 43 -1.06 14.55 4.46
CA ILE A 43 -2.21 15.36 4.03
C ILE A 43 -3.20 15.58 5.18
N ILE A 44 -3.43 14.56 6.02
CA ILE A 44 -4.43 14.62 7.11
C ILE A 44 -3.84 15.15 8.42
N PHE A 45 -2.63 14.73 8.76
CA PHE A 45 -2.04 14.94 10.10
C PHE A 45 -0.75 15.78 10.08
N GLY A 46 -0.28 16.24 8.92
CA GLY A 46 0.96 17.03 8.81
C GLY A 46 2.25 16.27 9.14
N LYS A 47 2.21 14.93 9.24
CA LYS A 47 3.39 14.08 9.45
C LYS A 47 4.37 14.17 8.26
N SER A 48 5.61 13.73 8.43
CA SER A 48 6.52 13.63 7.28
C SER A 48 5.94 12.70 6.21
N PRO A 49 5.93 13.10 4.92
CA PRO A 49 5.53 12.23 3.81
C PRO A 49 6.62 11.21 3.44
N ASP A 50 7.81 11.36 3.99
CA ASP A 50 8.96 10.54 3.66
C ASP A 50 8.89 9.18 4.33
N CYS A 51 9.45 8.19 3.65
CA CYS A 51 9.57 6.87 4.21
C CYS A 51 10.72 6.85 5.23
N GLU A 52 10.58 6.11 6.34
CA GLU A 52 11.56 6.07 7.44
C GLU A 52 13.00 5.71 7.03
N CYS A 53 13.25 5.19 5.82
CA CYS A 53 14.60 4.91 5.33
C CYS A 53 15.28 6.14 4.74
N GLY A 54 14.58 7.27 4.58
CA GLY A 54 15.09 8.51 4.01
C GLY A 54 15.49 8.45 2.53
N ARG A 55 14.99 7.47 1.77
CA ARG A 55 15.38 7.27 0.35
C ARG A 55 14.33 7.70 -0.65
N ASP A 56 13.07 7.74 -0.23
CA ASP A 56 11.92 8.04 -1.09
C ASP A 56 10.71 8.38 -0.21
N GLN A 57 9.64 8.88 -0.82
CA GLN A 57 8.35 9.09 -0.18
C GLN A 57 7.72 7.76 0.25
N GLY A 58 6.92 7.82 1.32
CA GLY A 58 6.20 6.66 1.84
C GLY A 58 4.99 6.28 0.99
N ILE A 59 5.18 6.01 -0.30
CA ILE A 59 4.14 5.57 -1.24
C ILE A 59 4.11 4.04 -1.39
N VAL A 60 2.97 3.51 -1.84
CA VAL A 60 2.75 2.08 -2.05
C VAL A 60 3.87 1.40 -2.84
N SER A 61 4.28 1.97 -3.98
CA SER A 61 5.31 1.38 -4.85
C SER A 61 6.65 1.25 -4.14
N HIS A 62 7.03 2.24 -3.31
CA HIS A 62 8.25 2.16 -2.53
C HIS A 62 8.19 1.00 -1.53
N TYR A 63 7.11 0.86 -0.75
CA TYR A 63 6.96 -0.27 0.18
C TYR A 63 6.94 -1.63 -0.53
N VAL A 64 6.23 -1.74 -1.65
CA VAL A 64 6.07 -3.00 -2.38
C VAL A 64 7.37 -3.39 -3.11
N TYR A 65 7.99 -2.48 -3.86
CA TYR A 65 9.12 -2.79 -4.75
C TYR A 65 10.48 -2.34 -4.21
N GLY A 66 10.56 -1.13 -3.64
CA GLY A 66 11.84 -0.47 -3.34
C GLY A 66 12.39 -0.72 -1.94
N ARG A 67 11.52 -0.95 -0.95
CA ARG A 67 11.93 -0.98 0.45
C ARG A 67 12.64 -2.30 0.79
N GLN A 68 13.91 -2.18 1.18
CA GLN A 68 14.82 -3.32 1.38
C GLN A 68 14.38 -4.27 2.49
N ILE A 69 13.74 -3.75 3.54
CA ILE A 69 13.30 -4.56 4.69
C ILE A 69 12.29 -5.65 4.29
N TYR A 70 11.58 -5.48 3.17
CA TYR A 70 10.62 -6.50 2.67
C TYR A 70 11.22 -7.41 1.59
N ARG A 71 12.55 -7.42 1.41
CA ARG A 71 13.21 -8.29 0.44
C ARG A 71 12.84 -9.76 0.65
N GLU A 72 12.86 -10.23 1.88
CA GLU A 72 12.53 -11.62 2.21
C GLU A 72 11.07 -11.95 1.96
N VAL A 73 10.15 -11.00 2.28
CA VAL A 73 8.72 -11.14 1.98
C VAL A 73 8.52 -11.29 0.46
N ARG A 74 9.18 -10.44 -0.34
CA ARG A 74 9.12 -10.55 -1.81
C ARG A 74 9.66 -11.89 -2.29
N GLN A 75 10.82 -12.31 -1.82
CA GLN A 75 11.41 -13.60 -2.21
C GLN A 75 10.51 -14.80 -1.85
N LYS A 76 9.81 -14.73 -0.73
CA LYS A 76 8.94 -15.82 -0.25
C LYS A 76 7.60 -15.87 -0.96
N TYR A 77 6.99 -14.72 -1.26
CA TYR A 77 5.59 -14.65 -1.71
C TYR A 77 5.40 -14.20 -3.15
N PHE A 78 6.31 -13.40 -3.70
CA PHE A 78 6.09 -12.77 -5.00
C PHE A 78 6.63 -13.66 -6.15
N PRO A 79 6.06 -13.55 -7.36
CA PRO A 79 6.64 -14.16 -8.56
C PRO A 79 8.08 -13.68 -8.80
N LYS A 80 8.93 -14.51 -9.42
CA LYS A 80 10.33 -14.12 -9.69
C LYS A 80 10.43 -12.85 -10.55
N ASN A 81 9.47 -12.64 -11.45
CA ASN A 81 9.38 -11.48 -12.34
C ASN A 81 8.49 -10.35 -11.79
N PHE A 82 8.24 -10.29 -10.47
CA PHE A 82 7.31 -9.31 -9.88
C PHE A 82 7.63 -7.84 -10.21
N PHE A 83 8.89 -7.52 -10.50
CA PHE A 83 9.33 -6.19 -10.91
C PHE A 83 8.75 -5.74 -12.26
N GLN A 84 8.25 -6.68 -13.06
CA GLN A 84 7.54 -6.41 -14.32
C GLN A 84 6.03 -6.30 -14.11
N LEU A 85 5.53 -6.68 -12.94
CA LEU A 85 4.10 -6.71 -12.64
C LEU A 85 3.68 -5.38 -12.01
N GLY A 86 2.51 -4.90 -12.41
CA GLY A 86 1.80 -3.83 -11.74
C GLY A 86 1.23 -4.27 -10.40
N ILE A 87 0.92 -3.30 -9.54
CA ILE A 87 0.33 -3.54 -8.21
C ILE A 87 -0.96 -4.36 -8.30
N LEU A 88 -1.76 -4.17 -9.35
CA LEU A 88 -3.01 -4.90 -9.55
C LEU A 88 -2.78 -6.38 -9.81
N GLU A 89 -1.79 -6.71 -10.63
CA GLU A 89 -1.43 -8.09 -10.92
C GLU A 89 -0.93 -8.79 -9.65
N LEU A 90 -0.19 -8.08 -8.79
CA LEU A 90 0.20 -8.59 -7.47
C LEU A 90 -1.00 -8.78 -6.53
N ILE A 91 -1.97 -7.87 -6.54
CA ILE A 91 -3.21 -8.03 -5.77
C ILE A 91 -4.01 -9.23 -6.26
N LEU A 92 -4.08 -9.49 -7.56
CA LEU A 92 -4.84 -10.61 -8.13
C LEU A 92 -4.14 -11.96 -7.92
N ASN A 93 -2.80 -11.96 -7.84
CA ASN A 93 -2.04 -13.16 -7.53
C ASN A 93 -2.23 -13.59 -6.06
N THR A 94 -2.76 -14.80 -5.84
CA THR A 94 -3.12 -15.31 -4.50
C THR A 94 -1.94 -15.37 -3.54
N ARG A 95 -0.74 -15.75 -4.01
CA ARG A 95 0.47 -15.83 -3.19
C ARG A 95 1.05 -14.44 -2.90
N ALA A 96 1.15 -13.59 -3.92
CA ALA A 96 1.66 -12.23 -3.74
C ALA A 96 0.74 -11.40 -2.84
N LYS A 97 -0.58 -11.60 -2.91
CA LYS A 97 -1.57 -11.00 -1.99
C LYS A 97 -1.23 -11.28 -0.52
N ILE A 98 -0.76 -12.47 -0.17
CA ILE A 98 -0.32 -12.78 1.21
C ILE A 98 0.88 -11.90 1.59
N GLY A 99 1.89 -11.83 0.73
CA GLY A 99 3.06 -10.98 0.97
C GLY A 99 2.68 -9.49 1.08
N LEU A 100 1.76 -9.02 0.25
CA LEU A 100 1.22 -7.65 0.33
C LEU A 100 0.57 -7.39 1.68
N LYS A 101 -0.27 -8.30 2.20
CA LYS A 101 -0.85 -8.14 3.54
C LYS A 101 0.22 -8.04 4.63
N VAL A 102 1.27 -8.85 4.56
CA VAL A 102 2.39 -8.79 5.52
C VAL A 102 3.06 -7.42 5.50
N ILE A 103 3.35 -6.89 4.31
CA ILE A 103 3.95 -5.56 4.15
C ILE A 103 3.02 -4.49 4.73
N ILE A 104 1.75 -4.46 4.30
CA ILE A 104 0.81 -3.41 4.73
C ILE A 104 0.52 -3.48 6.23
N GLN A 105 0.44 -4.68 6.81
CA GLN A 105 0.27 -4.84 8.25
C GLN A 105 1.44 -4.23 9.02
N ASP A 106 2.69 -4.42 8.57
CA ASP A 106 3.87 -3.82 9.19
C ASP A 106 3.86 -2.28 9.06
N VAL A 107 3.52 -1.74 7.88
CA VAL A 107 3.39 -0.29 7.67
C VAL A 107 2.32 0.30 8.58
N LEU A 108 1.17 -0.38 8.68
CA LEU A 108 0.08 0.03 9.56
C LEU A 108 0.52 0.05 11.03
N THR A 109 1.14 -1.03 11.52
CA THR A 109 1.61 -1.10 12.90
C THR A 109 2.59 0.03 13.22
N LYS A 110 3.54 0.34 12.31
CA LYS A 110 4.47 1.47 12.48
C LYS A 110 3.78 2.82 12.49
N SER A 111 2.79 3.01 11.60
CA SER A 111 2.03 4.26 11.53
C SER A 111 1.22 4.54 12.81
N LEU A 112 0.78 3.48 13.50
CA LEU A 112 0.03 3.56 14.76
C LEU A 112 0.95 3.69 15.98
N ALA A 113 2.13 3.07 15.96
CA ALA A 113 3.09 3.16 17.06
C ALA A 113 3.53 4.61 17.37
N GLY A 114 3.62 5.46 16.34
CA GLY A 114 3.91 6.89 16.52
C GLY A 114 2.79 7.70 17.19
N VAL A 115 1.61 7.14 17.42
CA VAL A 115 0.48 7.82 18.08
C VAL A 115 0.54 7.68 19.61
N ALA A 116 1.07 6.57 20.12
CA ALA A 116 1.09 6.27 21.56
C ALA A 116 2.10 7.11 22.37
N SER A 117 3.04 7.78 21.70
CA SER A 117 4.08 8.60 22.36
C SER A 117 3.68 10.06 22.56
N SER A 118 2.46 10.45 22.19
CA SER A 118 1.99 11.83 22.17
C SER A 118 0.78 12.07 23.09
N SER A 119 0.52 11.17 24.04
CA SER A 119 -0.60 11.24 24.99
C SER A 119 -0.11 11.42 26.42
#